data_AF-A0A939YPM3-F1
#
_entry.id   AF-A0A939YPM3-F1
#
_cell.length_a   1.000
_cell.length_b   1.000
_cell.length_c   1.000
_cell.angle_alpha   90.00
_cell.angle_beta   90.00
_cell.angle_gamma   90.00
#
_symmetry.space_group_name_H-M   'P 1'
#
loop_
_entity.id
_entity.type
_entity.pdbx_description
1 polymer ?
#
loop_
_entity_poly.entity_id
_entity_poly.type
_entity_poly.pdbx_seq_one_letter_code
_entity_poly.pdbx_strand_id
1 'polypeptide(L)'
;MKKTNRIVLIAVIAALLPLALFLCACSGSVQTSDNDPTDRALTHAPETDDPSGSEEPGFTETPVPTEEPFTTPEPTELPTDIDETPEPTEEPPIDQIDIDAILKEHGIDKEELRGEEVLFRRFAAIVENNAGIADFKHYVYKLFPVIADNADNLDSSIFLVHLARLTFEIYPDLPVDGTYSDTVIGIRDPQASNISYTVYHELMHFVDEKLNANYTPSLYRYRGGIITGEEYEQLSEDDQHKCKLIWDDISSAVIEEGGTELMAAKYFTKGPSEYIAQTAFAAGLEYILGSDQFAQLYFSGSSDWLFLKLLLDSGNDYDSCLNILASLRHFTNPLKYAEPDDPVAPEDILIDLYEQKLDGSWTEDNAFLYILKVINGIGGNGWRRSKYASALEPIEFRTPAQYTLFEEQLKAQISFDFDWKLTPPCPFMMNGALYIGAPASWADAANHRKVSGAVIVRCNFDTNTVVSFQRILPD
;
A
#
# COMPACT_ATOMS: atom_id res chain seq x y z
N MET A 1 0.94 14.31 -74.77
CA MET A 1 2.12 15.14 -74.48
C MET A 1 2.11 15.52 -73.00
N LYS A 2 3.16 15.07 -72.29
CA LYS A 2 3.79 15.51 -71.03
C LYS A 2 3.10 16.47 -70.01
N LYS A 3 3.40 16.14 -68.74
CA LYS A 3 3.35 16.85 -67.44
C LYS A 3 2.02 16.72 -66.67
N THR A 4 1.87 15.86 -65.66
CA THR A 4 2.75 15.33 -64.58
C THR A 4 2.98 16.33 -63.42
N ASN A 5 2.68 15.84 -62.21
CA ASN A 5 3.18 16.19 -60.86
C ASN A 5 2.52 17.31 -60.02
N ARG A 6 1.64 16.85 -59.10
CA ARG A 6 1.41 17.21 -57.68
C ARG A 6 -0.08 16.91 -57.37
N ILE A 7 -0.60 15.68 -57.28
CA ILE A 7 -0.26 14.48 -56.49
C ILE A 7 -0.05 14.76 -54.99
N VAL A 8 -1.12 14.53 -54.23
CA VAL A 8 -1.20 13.64 -53.05
C VAL A 8 -0.73 14.16 -51.67
N LEU A 9 -0.28 15.40 -51.51
CA LEU A 9 0.22 15.86 -50.21
C LEU A 9 -0.83 16.41 -49.20
N ILE A 10 -2.14 16.25 -49.44
CA ILE A 10 -3.18 16.80 -48.54
C ILE A 10 -4.09 15.71 -47.93
N ALA A 11 -3.96 14.45 -48.34
CA ALA A 11 -4.86 13.38 -47.89
C ALA A 11 -4.18 12.20 -47.17
N VAL A 12 -2.88 12.30 -46.81
CA VAL A 12 -2.14 11.20 -46.13
C VAL A 12 -1.40 11.64 -44.85
N ILE A 13 -1.52 12.90 -44.40
CA ILE A 13 -0.88 13.39 -43.16
C ILE A 13 -1.94 13.70 -42.08
N ALA A 14 -2.99 12.88 -41.99
CA ALA A 14 -4.00 12.95 -40.93
C ALA A 14 -4.29 11.58 -40.28
N ALA A 15 -3.45 10.59 -40.57
CA ALA A 15 -3.42 9.31 -39.90
C ALA A 15 -1.94 8.99 -39.63
N LEU A 16 -1.61 8.67 -38.37
CA LEU A 16 -0.26 8.50 -37.79
C LEU A 16 0.30 9.75 -37.08
N LEU A 17 -0.22 10.06 -35.89
CA LEU A 17 0.55 9.85 -34.65
C LEU A 17 -0.34 10.00 -33.39
N PRO A 18 -0.33 9.02 -32.47
CA PRO A 18 -1.18 8.97 -31.29
C PRO A 18 -0.47 9.43 -30.00
N LEU A 19 -1.28 9.56 -28.93
CA LEU A 19 -0.91 9.27 -27.54
C LEU A 19 -0.01 10.28 -26.80
N ALA A 20 -0.62 11.31 -26.21
CA ALA A 20 -0.23 11.85 -24.91
C ALA A 20 -1.37 12.74 -24.35
N LEU A 21 -1.64 12.59 -23.04
CA LEU A 21 -2.40 13.48 -22.13
C LEU A 21 -3.93 13.32 -22.06
N PHE A 22 -4.36 12.36 -21.23
CA PHE A 22 -5.55 12.33 -20.34
C PHE A 22 -5.17 11.30 -19.25
N LEU A 23 -5.23 11.44 -17.92
CA LEU A 23 -5.84 12.40 -16.99
C LEU A 23 -5.07 12.32 -15.66
N CYS A 24 -4.82 13.47 -15.03
CA CYS A 24 -4.76 13.60 -13.58
C CYS A 24 -5.42 14.95 -13.22
N ALA A 25 -6.25 14.93 -12.16
CA ALA A 25 -6.86 16.06 -11.45
C ALA A 25 -7.89 16.97 -12.17
N CYS A 26 -9.17 16.75 -11.84
CA CYS A 26 -10.10 17.85 -11.55
C CYS A 26 -9.71 18.42 -10.17
N SER A 27 -9.72 19.71 -9.83
CA SER A 27 -10.14 20.94 -10.50
C SER A 27 -9.73 22.11 -9.58
N GLY A 28 -9.25 23.24 -10.13
CA GLY A 28 -9.07 24.46 -9.35
C GLY A 28 -8.08 25.48 -9.92
N SER A 29 -8.29 25.91 -11.15
CA SER A 29 -7.48 26.92 -11.85
C SER A 29 -7.74 28.36 -11.36
N VAL A 30 -6.69 29.18 -11.26
CA VAL A 30 -6.72 30.58 -11.73
C VAL A 30 -5.43 30.84 -12.53
N GLN A 31 -5.64 31.34 -13.74
CA GLN A 31 -4.66 31.63 -14.79
C GLN A 31 -3.86 32.92 -14.53
N THR A 32 -2.63 32.96 -15.03
CA THR A 32 -2.04 33.94 -15.99
C THR A 32 -0.51 33.83 -15.89
N SER A 33 0.33 33.97 -16.91
CA SER A 33 0.24 33.99 -18.37
C SER A 33 1.70 34.07 -18.87
N ASP A 34 2.04 33.27 -19.87
CA ASP A 34 3.07 33.44 -20.91
C ASP A 34 4.26 34.39 -20.68
N ASN A 35 5.49 33.84 -20.71
CA ASN A 35 6.40 33.93 -21.87
C ASN A 35 7.82 33.46 -21.48
N ASP A 36 8.26 32.37 -22.10
CA ASP A 36 9.66 32.06 -22.46
C ASP A 36 9.78 32.37 -23.98
N PRO A 37 10.96 32.56 -24.64
CA PRO A 37 12.21 31.93 -24.22
C PRO A 37 13.55 32.59 -24.59
N THR A 38 14.60 31.86 -24.20
CA THR A 38 15.94 31.71 -24.80
C THR A 38 17.12 32.57 -24.30
N ASP A 39 17.99 31.86 -23.56
CA ASP A 39 19.42 31.60 -23.85
C ASP A 39 20.40 32.78 -23.97
N ARG A 40 21.30 32.90 -22.98
CA ARG A 40 22.77 32.85 -23.23
C ARG A 40 23.60 32.87 -21.94
N ALA A 41 24.65 32.07 -21.99
CA ALA A 41 25.59 31.80 -20.92
C ALA A 41 26.76 32.83 -20.82
N LEU A 42 27.44 32.76 -19.67
CA LEU A 42 28.87 33.00 -19.37
C LEU A 42 29.38 34.43 -19.00
N THR A 43 29.74 34.50 -17.71
CA THR A 43 31.06 34.89 -17.12
C THR A 43 31.50 36.36 -16.90
N HIS A 44 32.02 36.51 -15.67
CA HIS A 44 33.07 37.40 -15.13
C HIS A 44 32.70 38.69 -14.38
N ALA A 45 33.25 38.75 -13.16
CA ALA A 45 33.18 39.73 -12.05
C ALA A 45 34.19 40.89 -12.23
N PRO A 46 34.60 41.68 -11.19
CA PRO A 46 33.97 42.18 -9.93
C PRO A 46 34.09 43.74 -9.80
N GLU A 47 33.91 44.27 -8.58
CA GLU A 47 34.25 45.65 -8.08
C GLU A 47 33.20 46.76 -8.37
N THR A 48 32.82 47.70 -7.49
CA THR A 48 33.19 48.12 -6.12
C THR A 48 32.17 49.21 -5.68
N ASP A 49 32.12 49.48 -4.37
CA ASP A 49 31.72 50.75 -3.70
C ASP A 49 30.23 51.13 -3.51
N ASP A 50 29.81 50.96 -2.25
CA ASP A 50 28.84 51.78 -1.48
C ASP A 50 29.51 53.15 -1.09
N PRO A 51 28.86 54.20 -0.52
CA PRO A 51 27.45 54.36 -0.12
C PRO A 51 26.81 55.74 -0.43
N SER A 52 25.48 55.86 -0.24
CA SER A 52 24.81 56.93 0.55
C SER A 52 23.35 57.23 0.11
N GLY A 53 22.52 57.61 1.10
CA GLY A 53 21.22 58.26 0.93
C GLY A 53 20.04 57.31 1.12
N SER A 54 19.60 57.03 2.35
CA SER A 54 18.55 57.79 3.08
C SER A 54 17.42 58.33 2.18
N GLU A 55 16.28 57.64 2.19
CA GLU A 55 14.94 58.20 2.41
C GLU A 55 13.90 57.06 2.45
N GLU A 56 13.26 56.89 3.60
CA GLU A 56 12.08 56.05 3.79
C GLU A 56 10.87 56.67 3.07
N PRO A 57 9.96 55.85 2.51
CA PRO A 57 8.55 56.19 2.49
C PRO A 57 7.76 55.20 3.35
N GLY A 58 6.96 55.78 4.24
CA GLY A 58 6.19 55.09 5.26
C GLY A 58 5.17 54.09 4.71
N PHE A 59 5.02 53.00 5.45
CA PHE A 59 3.92 52.07 5.32
C PHE A 59 2.65 52.70 5.90
N THR A 60 1.65 52.93 5.04
CA THR A 60 0.26 53.08 5.44
C THR A 60 -0.27 51.71 5.85
N GLU A 61 -0.50 51.51 7.14
CA GLU A 61 -1.24 50.36 7.67
C GLU A 61 -2.67 50.38 7.12
N THR A 62 -3.03 49.31 6.42
CA THR A 62 -4.42 48.99 6.10
C THR A 62 -4.90 48.05 7.20
N PRO A 63 -6.05 48.29 7.87
CA PRO A 63 -6.45 47.48 9.01
C PRO A 63 -6.78 46.06 8.56
N VAL A 64 -6.14 45.08 9.20
CA VAL A 64 -6.49 43.66 9.13
C VAL A 64 -7.92 43.50 9.66
N PRO A 65 -8.84 42.81 8.94
CA PRO A 65 -10.16 42.53 9.46
C PRO A 65 -10.03 41.66 10.71
N THR A 66 -10.63 42.11 11.81
CA THR A 66 -10.83 41.30 13.00
C THR A 66 -11.76 40.15 12.63
N GLU A 67 -11.21 38.96 12.42
CA GLU A 67 -12.02 37.74 12.36
C GLU A 67 -12.64 37.52 13.74
N GLU A 68 -13.96 37.44 13.78
CA GLU A 68 -14.69 37.04 14.97
C GLU A 68 -14.25 35.63 15.37
N PRO A 69 -14.13 35.34 16.68
CA PRO A 69 -13.71 34.02 17.13
C PRO A 69 -14.73 32.99 16.64
N PHE A 70 -14.28 32.07 15.80
CA PHE A 70 -14.97 30.81 15.55
C PHE A 70 -15.18 30.14 16.91
N THR A 71 -16.44 30.09 17.34
CA THR A 71 -16.85 29.22 18.43
C THR A 71 -16.76 27.81 17.89
N THR A 72 -15.72 27.09 18.30
CA THR A 72 -15.68 25.63 18.18
C THR A 72 -16.94 25.10 18.87
N PRO A 73 -17.84 24.40 18.18
CA PRO A 73 -18.91 23.71 18.88
C PRO A 73 -18.27 22.73 19.86
N GLU A 74 -18.69 22.77 21.12
CA GLU A 74 -18.31 21.77 22.12
C GLU A 74 -18.50 20.37 21.51
N PRO A 75 -17.57 19.44 21.74
CA PRO A 75 -17.74 18.07 21.23
C PRO A 75 -19.02 17.53 21.84
N THR A 76 -19.99 17.21 20.98
CA THR A 76 -21.13 16.39 21.37
C THR A 76 -20.54 15.11 21.92
N GLU A 77 -20.68 14.90 23.24
CA GLU A 77 -20.27 13.66 23.90
C GLU A 77 -20.92 12.49 23.14
N LEU A 78 -20.08 11.74 22.43
CA LEU A 78 -20.43 10.41 21.93
C LEU A 78 -20.70 9.55 23.17
N PRO A 79 -21.83 8.83 23.24
CA PRO A 79 -22.10 7.95 24.36
C PRO A 79 -21.02 6.87 24.41
N THR A 80 -20.20 6.89 25.47
CA THR A 80 -19.13 5.93 25.76
C THR A 80 -19.61 4.67 26.48
N ASP A 81 -20.92 4.43 26.54
CA ASP A 81 -21.48 3.20 27.09
C ASP A 81 -22.07 2.33 25.97
N ILE A 82 -21.22 1.50 25.37
CA ILE A 82 -21.63 0.21 24.81
C ILE A 82 -20.83 -0.87 25.55
N ASP A 83 -21.08 -0.98 26.86
CA ASP A 83 -20.87 -2.21 27.60
C ASP A 83 -22.14 -3.07 27.46
N GLU A 84 -22.33 -3.63 26.27
CA GLU A 84 -23.12 -4.84 26.11
C GLU A 84 -22.32 -5.77 25.22
N THR A 85 -21.43 -6.54 25.85
CA THR A 85 -20.93 -7.78 25.25
C THR A 85 -22.14 -8.62 24.89
N PRO A 86 -22.46 -8.87 23.60
CA PRO A 86 -23.60 -9.70 23.29
C PRO A 86 -23.25 -11.12 23.72
N GLU A 87 -24.10 -11.73 24.55
CA GLU A 87 -24.03 -13.16 24.81
C GLU A 87 -23.94 -13.91 23.46
N PRO A 88 -23.14 -14.99 23.37
CA PRO A 88 -22.93 -15.69 22.10
C PRO A 88 -24.28 -16.19 21.59
N THR A 89 -24.72 -15.60 20.48
CA THR A 89 -25.77 -16.13 19.62
C THR A 89 -25.41 -17.58 19.34
N GLU A 90 -26.32 -18.53 19.62
CA GLU A 90 -26.09 -19.97 19.45
C GLU A 90 -25.31 -20.27 18.17
N GLU A 91 -24.18 -21.00 18.29
CA GLU A 91 -23.38 -21.37 17.12
C GLU A 91 -24.28 -22.09 16.10
N PRO A 92 -24.32 -21.62 14.84
CA PRO A 92 -25.19 -22.20 13.81
C PRO A 92 -24.88 -23.69 13.65
N PRO A 93 -25.87 -24.53 13.29
CA PRO A 93 -25.70 -25.98 13.24
C PRO A 93 -24.61 -26.40 12.24
N ILE A 94 -23.42 -26.71 12.76
CA ILE A 94 -22.19 -27.00 12.02
C ILE A 94 -22.29 -28.31 11.21
N ASP A 95 -23.08 -29.26 11.70
CA ASP A 95 -23.20 -30.62 11.13
C ASP A 95 -24.01 -30.70 9.83
N GLN A 96 -24.67 -29.62 9.43
CA GLN A 96 -25.48 -29.57 8.20
C GLN A 96 -24.72 -29.02 6.98
N ILE A 97 -23.46 -28.61 7.16
CA ILE A 97 -22.66 -28.01 6.09
C ILE A 97 -21.89 -29.07 5.29
N ASP A 98 -22.19 -29.10 3.99
CA ASP A 98 -21.45 -29.88 2.99
C ASP A 98 -20.20 -29.11 2.56
N ILE A 99 -19.07 -29.38 3.24
CA ILE A 99 -17.77 -28.79 2.90
C ILE A 99 -17.42 -29.02 1.44
N ASP A 100 -17.55 -30.26 0.95
CA ASP A 100 -17.05 -30.63 -0.37
C ASP A 100 -17.83 -29.88 -1.46
N ALA A 101 -19.11 -29.62 -1.24
CA ALA A 101 -19.92 -28.78 -2.10
C ALA A 101 -19.43 -27.31 -2.11
N ILE A 102 -19.19 -26.73 -0.93
CA ILE A 102 -18.72 -25.33 -0.78
C ILE A 102 -17.33 -25.14 -1.40
N LEU A 103 -16.38 -26.03 -1.10
CA LEU A 103 -15.03 -25.99 -1.66
C LEU A 103 -15.08 -26.00 -3.19
N LYS A 104 -15.91 -26.87 -3.76
CA LYS A 104 -16.08 -26.97 -5.21
C LYS A 104 -16.77 -25.74 -5.79
N GLU A 105 -17.80 -25.21 -5.14
CA GLU A 105 -18.53 -24.03 -5.59
C GLU A 105 -17.64 -22.79 -5.65
N HIS A 106 -16.79 -22.61 -4.62
CA HIS A 106 -15.90 -21.46 -4.52
C HIS A 106 -14.49 -21.73 -5.06
N GLY A 107 -14.24 -22.89 -5.66
CA GLY A 107 -12.94 -23.26 -6.23
C GLY A 107 -11.80 -23.11 -5.23
N ILE A 108 -11.97 -23.70 -4.04
CA ILE A 108 -10.96 -23.81 -2.98
C ILE A 108 -10.51 -25.26 -2.94
N ASP A 109 -9.22 -25.50 -3.14
CA ASP A 109 -8.65 -26.83 -3.05
C ASP A 109 -8.56 -27.27 -1.59
N LYS A 110 -8.73 -28.58 -1.33
CA LYS A 110 -8.74 -29.10 0.05
C LYS A 110 -7.42 -28.84 0.78
N GLU A 111 -6.32 -28.83 0.04
CA GLU A 111 -4.97 -28.52 0.54
C GLU A 111 -4.86 -27.06 1.04
N GLU A 112 -5.66 -26.14 0.51
CA GLU A 112 -5.71 -24.73 0.95
C GLU A 112 -6.35 -24.57 2.33
N LEU A 113 -7.02 -25.60 2.85
CA LEU A 113 -7.51 -25.60 4.23
C LEU A 113 -6.40 -25.81 5.27
N ARG A 114 -5.19 -26.24 4.85
CA ARG A 114 -4.04 -26.52 5.76
C ARG A 114 -4.34 -27.45 6.93
N GLY A 115 -5.37 -28.29 6.82
CA GLY A 115 -5.81 -29.19 7.89
C GLY A 115 -6.84 -28.58 8.85
N GLU A 116 -7.22 -27.31 8.66
CA GLU A 116 -8.18 -26.56 9.49
C GLU A 116 -9.65 -26.84 9.13
N GLU A 117 -10.00 -28.11 8.89
CA GLU A 117 -11.36 -28.49 8.48
C GLU A 117 -12.43 -28.10 9.50
N VAL A 118 -12.13 -28.20 10.81
CA VAL A 118 -13.08 -27.85 11.88
C VAL A 118 -13.35 -26.35 11.89
N LEU A 119 -12.30 -25.54 11.78
CA LEU A 119 -12.41 -24.10 11.68
C LEU A 119 -13.16 -23.70 10.40
N PHE A 120 -12.89 -24.36 9.28
CA PHE A 120 -13.62 -24.13 8.02
C PHE A 120 -15.11 -24.37 8.17
N ARG A 121 -15.53 -25.43 8.87
CA ARG A 121 -16.98 -25.67 9.11
C ARG A 121 -17.64 -24.55 9.89
N ARG A 122 -16.97 -24.05 10.94
CA ARG A 122 -17.48 -22.92 11.75
C ARG A 122 -17.56 -21.65 10.91
N PHE A 123 -16.49 -21.35 10.16
CA PHE A 123 -16.42 -20.25 9.22
C PHE A 123 -17.57 -20.32 8.19
N ALA A 124 -17.72 -21.45 7.50
CA ALA A 124 -18.77 -21.66 6.51
C ALA A 124 -20.18 -21.54 7.13
N ALA A 125 -20.38 -22.04 8.36
CA ALA A 125 -21.66 -21.92 9.04
C ALA A 125 -22.04 -20.48 9.34
N ILE A 126 -21.06 -19.65 9.69
CA ILE A 126 -21.28 -18.22 9.87
C ILE A 126 -21.55 -17.55 8.52
N VAL A 127 -20.74 -17.82 7.50
CA VAL A 127 -20.92 -17.23 6.16
C VAL A 127 -22.29 -17.56 5.60
N GLU A 128 -22.75 -18.80 5.74
CA GLU A 128 -24.06 -19.20 5.22
C GLU A 128 -25.23 -18.50 5.89
N ASN A 129 -25.11 -18.22 7.19
CA ASN A 129 -26.18 -17.61 7.99
C ASN A 129 -26.06 -16.08 8.11
N ASN A 130 -24.99 -15.47 7.58
CA ASN A 130 -24.82 -14.02 7.59
C ASN A 130 -25.53 -13.36 6.39
N ALA A 131 -26.66 -12.71 6.66
CA ALA A 131 -27.45 -12.01 5.64
C ALA A 131 -26.77 -10.72 5.12
N GLY A 132 -25.84 -10.13 5.90
CA GLY A 132 -25.13 -8.90 5.56
C GLY A 132 -24.09 -9.05 4.45
N ILE A 133 -23.69 -10.28 4.13
CA ILE A 133 -22.69 -10.56 3.09
C ILE A 133 -23.26 -11.36 1.91
N ALA A 134 -24.59 -11.48 1.79
CA ALA A 134 -25.24 -12.45 0.90
C ALA A 134 -24.72 -12.41 -0.56
N ASP A 135 -24.64 -11.23 -1.16
CA ASP A 135 -24.17 -11.04 -2.55
C ASP A 135 -22.63 -11.11 -2.69
N PHE A 136 -21.91 -11.21 -1.57
CA PHE A 136 -20.45 -11.18 -1.49
C PHE A 136 -19.85 -12.47 -0.87
N LYS A 137 -20.68 -13.49 -0.58
CA LYS A 137 -20.23 -14.74 0.06
C LYS A 137 -19.04 -15.38 -0.67
N HIS A 138 -19.02 -15.36 -2.00
CA HIS A 138 -17.93 -15.95 -2.77
C HIS A 138 -16.59 -15.27 -2.51
N TYR A 139 -16.56 -13.95 -2.32
CA TYR A 139 -15.35 -13.23 -1.91
C TYR A 139 -14.94 -13.60 -0.49
N VAL A 140 -15.91 -13.69 0.43
CA VAL A 140 -15.64 -14.02 1.84
C VAL A 140 -15.07 -15.44 1.96
N TYR A 141 -15.59 -16.43 1.23
CA TYR A 141 -15.04 -17.79 1.23
C TYR A 141 -13.57 -17.86 0.82
N LYS A 142 -13.16 -17.00 -0.12
CA LYS A 142 -11.77 -16.92 -0.58
C LYS A 142 -10.83 -16.42 0.50
N LEU A 143 -11.29 -15.83 1.61
CA LEU A 143 -10.42 -15.46 2.72
C LEU A 143 -9.87 -16.66 3.49
N PHE A 144 -10.54 -17.83 3.42
CA PHE A 144 -10.16 -18.95 4.28
C PHE A 144 -8.72 -19.44 4.14
N PRO A 145 -8.14 -19.55 2.93
CA PRO A 145 -6.71 -19.85 2.78
C PRO A 145 -5.79 -18.87 3.53
N VAL A 146 -6.13 -17.58 3.61
CA VAL A 146 -5.38 -16.59 4.40
C VAL A 146 -5.46 -16.93 5.90
N ILE A 147 -6.68 -17.23 6.37
CA ILE A 147 -6.93 -17.60 7.77
C ILE A 147 -6.19 -18.89 8.12
N ALA A 148 -6.22 -19.89 7.24
CA ALA A 148 -5.58 -21.18 7.44
C ALA A 148 -4.05 -21.08 7.44
N ASP A 149 -3.47 -20.28 6.53
CA ASP A 149 -2.03 -20.03 6.48
C ASP A 149 -1.53 -19.22 7.71
N ASN A 150 -2.43 -18.56 8.44
CA ASN A 150 -2.11 -17.76 9.63
C ASN A 150 -2.84 -18.25 10.90
N ALA A 151 -3.25 -19.51 10.94
CA ALA A 151 -4.04 -20.07 12.05
C ALA A 151 -3.31 -19.98 13.41
N ASP A 152 -1.98 -20.01 13.41
CA ASP A 152 -1.16 -19.84 14.63
C ASP A 152 -1.29 -18.44 15.25
N ASN A 153 -1.70 -17.44 14.47
CA ASN A 153 -1.95 -16.07 14.92
C ASN A 153 -3.44 -15.82 15.21
N LEU A 154 -4.33 -16.78 14.94
CA LEU A 154 -5.77 -16.55 14.93
C LEU A 154 -6.40 -16.61 16.33
N ASP A 155 -7.05 -15.53 16.78
CA ASP A 155 -8.10 -15.63 17.80
C ASP A 155 -9.43 -16.02 17.12
N SER A 156 -9.67 -17.32 17.04
CA SER A 156 -10.85 -17.83 16.34
C SER A 156 -12.17 -17.40 16.99
N SER A 157 -12.18 -17.05 18.27
CA SER A 157 -13.41 -16.65 18.95
C SER A 157 -13.78 -15.23 18.54
N ILE A 158 -12.81 -14.32 18.55
CA ILE A 158 -13.03 -12.92 18.15
C ILE A 158 -13.31 -12.84 16.65
N PHE A 159 -12.46 -13.46 15.83
CA PHE A 159 -12.59 -13.40 14.37
C PHE A 159 -13.98 -13.87 13.90
N LEU A 160 -14.44 -15.02 14.39
CA LEU A 160 -15.73 -15.59 13.99
C LEU A 160 -16.93 -14.74 14.47
N VAL A 161 -16.84 -14.07 15.62
CA VAL A 161 -17.88 -13.14 16.09
C VAL A 161 -17.98 -11.92 15.20
N HIS A 162 -16.84 -11.34 14.80
CA HIS A 162 -16.83 -10.20 13.87
C HIS A 162 -17.26 -10.62 12.46
N LEU A 163 -16.90 -11.81 12.00
CA LEU A 163 -17.37 -12.38 10.73
C LEU A 163 -18.90 -12.54 10.70
N ALA A 164 -19.51 -12.92 11.82
CA ALA A 164 -20.97 -13.05 11.93
C ALA A 164 -21.70 -11.70 11.85
N ARG A 165 -20.98 -10.60 12.11
CA ARG A 165 -21.48 -9.22 12.05
C ARG A 165 -21.05 -8.47 10.79
N LEU A 166 -20.18 -9.07 9.98
CA LEU A 166 -19.69 -8.45 8.74
C LEU A 166 -20.87 -8.11 7.83
N THR A 167 -20.91 -6.88 7.32
CA THR A 167 -21.90 -6.41 6.35
C THR A 167 -21.22 -5.72 5.18
N PHE A 168 -21.82 -5.85 4.00
CA PHE A 168 -21.50 -5.02 2.84
C PHE A 168 -22.58 -3.96 2.66
N GLU A 169 -22.17 -2.71 2.54
CA GLU A 169 -23.07 -1.59 2.30
C GLU A 169 -22.68 -0.84 1.02
N ILE A 170 -23.68 -0.40 0.25
CA ILE A 170 -23.45 0.33 -1.00
C ILE A 170 -23.63 1.82 -0.74
N TYR A 171 -22.56 2.57 -0.97
CA TYR A 171 -22.52 4.02 -0.78
C TYR A 171 -22.04 4.70 -2.07
N PRO A 172 -22.96 5.04 -2.99
CA PRO A 172 -22.60 5.58 -4.31
C PRO A 172 -21.80 6.88 -4.29
N ASP A 173 -21.90 7.64 -3.20
CA ASP A 173 -21.26 8.95 -3.02
C ASP A 173 -19.92 8.87 -2.25
N LEU A 174 -19.35 7.66 -2.06
CA LEU A 174 -18.03 7.53 -1.46
C LEU A 174 -16.97 8.27 -2.29
N PRO A 175 -16.00 8.96 -1.64
CA PRO A 175 -14.90 9.60 -2.33
C PRO A 175 -13.88 8.59 -2.89
N VAL A 176 -13.97 7.33 -2.46
CA VAL A 176 -13.09 6.20 -2.80
C VAL A 176 -13.91 5.01 -3.30
N ASP A 177 -13.26 3.96 -3.79
CA ASP A 177 -13.93 2.78 -4.38
C ASP A 177 -14.53 1.88 -3.30
N GLY A 178 -13.86 1.77 -2.15
CA GLY A 178 -14.26 1.00 -0.99
C GLY A 178 -13.81 1.66 0.31
N THR A 179 -14.39 1.21 1.43
CA THR A 179 -13.98 1.59 2.79
C THR A 179 -14.21 0.43 3.74
N TYR A 180 -13.33 0.29 4.72
CA TYR A 180 -13.51 -0.63 5.83
C TYR A 180 -13.72 0.14 7.15
N SER A 181 -14.64 -0.34 7.98
CA SER A 181 -14.84 0.14 9.35
C SER A 181 -15.38 -0.98 10.24
N ASP A 182 -14.50 -1.60 11.04
CA ASP A 182 -14.79 -2.70 11.99
C ASP A 182 -15.48 -3.93 11.37
N THR A 183 -16.81 -3.90 11.20
CA THR A 183 -17.58 -4.98 10.57
C THR A 183 -18.35 -4.51 9.34
N VAL A 184 -18.11 -3.31 8.83
CA VAL A 184 -18.79 -2.77 7.65
C VAL A 184 -17.78 -2.57 6.54
N ILE A 185 -18.06 -3.16 5.38
CA ILE A 185 -17.37 -2.87 4.13
C ILE A 185 -18.30 -2.03 3.25
N GLY A 186 -17.91 -0.77 3.06
CA GLY A 186 -18.56 0.16 2.14
C GLY A 186 -18.04 -0.04 0.72
N ILE A 187 -18.93 -0.13 -0.26
CA ILE A 187 -18.60 -0.24 -1.68
C ILE A 187 -19.31 0.87 -2.45
N ARG A 188 -18.58 1.58 -3.31
CA ARG A 188 -19.17 2.67 -4.10
C ARG A 188 -20.06 2.17 -5.22
N ASP A 189 -19.52 1.29 -6.07
CA ASP A 189 -20.24 0.73 -7.21
C ASP A 189 -19.97 -0.78 -7.33
N PRO A 190 -20.95 -1.64 -6.95
CA PRO A 190 -20.78 -3.08 -7.03
C PRO A 190 -20.75 -3.62 -8.48
N GLN A 191 -21.02 -2.79 -9.49
CA GLN A 191 -20.96 -3.15 -10.90
C GLN A 191 -19.67 -2.67 -11.57
N ALA A 192 -18.76 -2.05 -10.82
CA ALA A 192 -17.48 -1.60 -11.34
C ALA A 192 -16.63 -2.79 -11.82
N SER A 193 -15.89 -2.61 -12.92
CA SER A 193 -15.07 -3.68 -13.51
C SER A 193 -13.91 -4.14 -12.63
N ASN A 194 -13.56 -3.36 -11.60
CA ASN A 194 -12.51 -3.64 -10.61
C ASN A 194 -13.08 -4.07 -9.24
N ILE A 195 -14.38 -4.37 -9.13
CA ILE A 195 -15.03 -4.63 -7.84
C ILE A 195 -14.35 -5.74 -7.02
N SER A 196 -13.85 -6.80 -7.66
CA SER A 196 -13.16 -7.89 -6.97
C SER A 196 -11.92 -7.39 -6.23
N TYR A 197 -11.14 -6.52 -6.87
CA TYR A 197 -9.96 -5.91 -6.27
C TYR A 197 -10.33 -5.10 -5.02
N THR A 198 -11.31 -4.20 -5.16
CA THR A 198 -11.78 -3.36 -4.05
C THR A 198 -12.28 -4.22 -2.89
N VAL A 199 -13.13 -5.23 -3.17
CA VAL A 199 -13.67 -6.11 -2.13
C VAL A 199 -12.56 -6.88 -1.42
N TYR A 200 -11.59 -7.43 -2.16
CA TYR A 200 -10.48 -8.16 -1.54
C TYR A 200 -9.55 -7.26 -0.74
N HIS A 201 -9.35 -6.01 -1.16
CA HIS A 201 -8.62 -5.00 -0.39
C HIS A 201 -9.32 -4.73 0.95
N GLU A 202 -10.60 -4.35 0.93
CA GLU A 202 -11.33 -4.04 2.17
C GLU A 202 -11.52 -5.25 3.09
N LEU A 203 -11.73 -6.44 2.51
CA LEU A 203 -11.77 -7.68 3.29
C LEU A 203 -10.43 -8.00 3.94
N MET A 204 -9.31 -7.61 3.33
CA MET A 204 -8.00 -7.84 3.91
C MET A 204 -7.74 -6.91 5.11
N HIS A 205 -8.25 -5.67 5.10
CA HIS A 205 -8.30 -4.84 6.32
C HIS A 205 -9.11 -5.51 7.43
N PHE A 206 -10.27 -6.10 7.10
CA PHE A 206 -11.04 -6.89 8.06
C PHE A 206 -10.24 -8.08 8.62
N VAL A 207 -9.52 -8.81 7.77
CA VAL A 207 -8.67 -9.91 8.24
C VAL A 207 -7.54 -9.38 9.11
N ASP A 208 -6.85 -8.31 8.70
CA ASP A 208 -5.77 -7.68 9.47
C ASP A 208 -6.20 -7.36 10.91
N GLU A 209 -7.28 -6.60 11.04
CA GLU A 209 -7.74 -6.12 12.34
C GLU A 209 -8.31 -7.24 13.22
N LYS A 210 -8.95 -8.26 12.61
CA LYS A 210 -9.73 -9.26 13.35
C LYS A 210 -9.07 -10.62 13.48
N LEU A 211 -8.03 -10.94 12.70
CA LEU A 211 -7.37 -12.24 12.77
C LEU A 211 -6.76 -12.46 14.16
N ASN A 212 -6.07 -11.45 14.67
CA ASN A 212 -5.52 -11.44 16.02
C ASN A 212 -5.83 -10.10 16.68
N ALA A 213 -7.06 -9.94 17.15
CA ALA A 213 -7.49 -8.72 17.85
C ALA A 213 -6.88 -8.64 19.25
N ASN A 214 -5.55 -8.54 19.32
CA ASN A 214 -4.86 -8.28 20.56
C ASN A 214 -5.05 -6.82 20.97
N TYR A 215 -4.94 -6.58 22.27
CA TYR A 215 -5.01 -5.24 22.82
C TYR A 215 -3.86 -4.38 22.29
N THR A 216 -4.21 -3.31 21.56
CA THR A 216 -3.27 -2.26 21.17
C THR A 216 -3.00 -1.38 22.38
N PRO A 217 -1.75 -1.33 22.91
CA PRO A 217 -1.46 -0.51 24.06
C PRO A 217 -1.63 0.96 23.70
N SER A 218 -2.37 1.71 24.53
CA SER A 218 -2.28 3.16 24.49
C SER A 218 -0.83 3.58 24.80
N LEU A 219 -0.25 4.47 24.00
CA LEU A 219 1.13 4.91 24.18
C LEU A 219 1.18 6.37 24.56
N TYR A 220 2.06 6.69 25.51
CA TYR A 220 2.21 8.04 26.03
C TYR A 220 3.65 8.51 25.94
N ARG A 221 3.85 9.74 25.48
CA ARG A 221 5.13 10.44 25.63
C ARG A 221 5.28 10.90 27.07
N TYR A 222 6.37 10.52 27.73
CA TYR A 222 6.67 10.92 29.09
C TYR A 222 8.17 11.04 29.33
N ARG A 223 8.62 12.17 29.91
CA ARG A 223 10.04 12.46 30.25
C ARG A 223 11.06 12.15 29.14
N GLY A 224 10.67 12.39 27.88
CA GLY A 224 11.54 12.16 26.72
C GLY A 224 11.58 10.72 26.21
N GLY A 225 10.76 9.82 26.75
CA GLY A 225 10.55 8.47 26.22
C GLY A 225 9.07 8.17 25.95
N ILE A 226 8.79 6.91 25.61
CA ILE A 226 7.43 6.36 25.49
C ILE A 226 7.21 5.44 26.68
N ILE A 227 6.00 5.48 27.21
CA ILE A 227 5.48 4.49 28.15
C ILE A 227 4.18 3.92 27.59
N THR A 228 3.89 2.67 27.93
CA THR A 228 2.63 1.99 27.66
C THR A 228 1.51 2.52 28.57
N GLY A 229 0.26 2.18 28.26
CA GLY A 229 -0.90 2.51 29.09
C GLY A 229 -0.78 1.91 30.49
N GLU A 230 -0.27 0.69 30.60
CA GLU A 230 -0.01 0.04 31.89
C GLU A 230 1.00 0.82 32.73
N GLU A 231 2.10 1.29 32.11
CA GLU A 231 3.09 2.12 32.80
C GLU A 231 2.55 3.50 33.15
N TYR A 232 1.69 4.08 32.29
CA TYR A 232 0.99 5.33 32.55
C TYR A 232 0.07 5.23 33.77
N GLU A 233 -0.70 4.14 33.89
CA GLU A 233 -1.59 3.88 35.04
C GLU A 233 -0.83 3.76 36.38
N GLN A 234 0.46 3.38 36.32
CA GLN A 234 1.33 3.29 37.49
C GLN A 234 1.94 4.65 37.92
N LEU A 235 1.80 5.70 37.11
CA LEU A 235 2.28 7.04 37.46
C LEU A 235 1.39 7.73 38.49
N SER A 236 1.96 8.71 39.20
CA SER A 236 1.15 9.63 40.02
C SER A 236 0.24 10.49 39.13
N GLU A 237 -0.89 10.96 39.68
CA GLU A 237 -1.82 11.85 38.97
C GLU A 237 -1.11 13.09 38.39
N ASP A 238 -0.19 13.70 39.14
CA ASP A 238 0.64 14.82 38.68
C ASP A 238 1.55 14.46 37.49
N ASP A 239 2.02 13.22 37.42
CA ASP A 239 2.87 12.75 36.34
C ASP A 239 2.05 12.30 35.11
N GLN A 240 0.87 11.71 35.31
CA GLN A 240 -0.09 11.40 34.25
C GLN A 240 -0.51 12.67 33.49
N HIS A 241 -0.73 13.79 34.18
CA HIS A 241 -1.04 15.08 33.54
C HIS A 241 0.09 15.62 32.64
N LYS A 242 1.31 15.10 32.75
CA LYS A 242 2.46 15.47 31.90
C LYS A 242 2.64 14.54 30.71
N CYS A 243 1.85 13.47 30.64
CA CYS A 243 1.89 12.52 29.53
C CYS A 243 1.04 13.02 28.36
N LYS A 244 1.50 12.77 27.13
CA LYS A 244 0.74 13.04 25.90
C LYS A 244 0.46 11.71 25.20
N LEU A 245 -0.80 11.38 24.90
CA LEU A 245 -1.15 10.25 24.04
C LEU A 245 -0.58 10.49 22.62
N ILE A 246 0.01 9.47 22.01
CA ILE A 246 0.73 9.60 20.73
C ILE A 246 0.17 8.74 19.60
N TRP A 247 -1.10 8.32 19.68
CA TRP A 247 -1.75 7.48 18.68
C TRP A 247 -1.58 8.01 17.25
N ASP A 248 -2.00 9.25 17.01
CA ASP A 248 -1.89 9.89 15.69
C ASP A 248 -0.43 10.04 15.25
N ASP A 249 0.53 10.09 16.19
CA ASP A 249 1.95 10.27 15.88
C ASP A 249 2.60 8.95 15.40
N ILE A 250 1.97 7.78 15.61
CA ILE A 250 2.56 6.47 15.29
C ILE A 250 1.88 5.74 14.13
N SER A 251 0.72 6.19 13.65
CA SER A 251 0.01 5.55 12.55
C SER A 251 0.84 5.56 11.25
N SER A 252 1.02 4.38 10.66
CA SER A 252 1.77 4.17 9.43
C SER A 252 0.93 3.40 8.41
N ALA A 253 0.27 4.16 7.53
CA ALA A 253 -0.44 3.66 6.35
C ALA A 253 0.42 2.77 5.43
N VAL A 254 1.74 2.72 5.60
CA VAL A 254 2.61 1.80 4.85
C VAL A 254 2.47 0.35 5.30
N ILE A 255 2.22 0.11 6.59
CA ILE A 255 2.02 -1.24 7.11
C ILE A 255 0.60 -1.69 6.86
N GLU A 256 -0.37 -0.83 7.18
CA GLU A 256 -1.80 -1.08 6.98
C GLU A 256 -2.12 -1.23 5.48
N GLU A 257 -2.10 -0.13 4.69
CA GLU A 257 -2.46 -0.19 3.27
C GLU A 257 -1.49 -1.03 2.43
N GLY A 258 -0.18 -0.89 2.69
CA GLY A 258 0.84 -1.65 1.97
C GLY A 258 0.77 -3.15 2.27
N GLY A 259 0.47 -3.52 3.52
CA GLY A 259 0.26 -4.91 3.93
C GLY A 259 -1.03 -5.49 3.35
N THR A 260 -2.12 -4.73 3.38
CA THR A 260 -3.41 -5.08 2.78
C THR A 260 -3.27 -5.38 1.30
N GLU A 261 -2.63 -4.50 0.55
CA GLU A 261 -2.33 -4.72 -0.86
C GLU A 261 -1.43 -5.93 -1.10
N LEU A 262 -0.38 -6.08 -0.28
CA LEU A 262 0.56 -7.19 -0.41
C LEU A 262 -0.15 -8.54 -0.22
N MET A 263 -1.00 -8.65 0.80
CA MET A 263 -1.74 -9.87 1.10
C MET A 263 -2.85 -10.10 0.07
N ALA A 264 -3.60 -9.07 -0.33
CA ALA A 264 -4.57 -9.18 -1.41
C ALA A 264 -3.91 -9.66 -2.73
N ALA A 265 -2.73 -9.13 -3.05
CA ALA A 265 -1.92 -9.58 -4.17
C ALA A 265 -1.49 -11.05 -4.02
N LYS A 266 -0.97 -11.46 -2.87
CA LYS A 266 -0.53 -12.85 -2.67
C LYS A 266 -1.66 -13.85 -2.84
N TYR A 267 -2.84 -13.57 -2.30
CA TYR A 267 -3.91 -14.55 -2.22
C TYR A 267 -4.92 -14.45 -3.36
N PHE A 268 -5.22 -13.24 -3.87
CA PHE A 268 -6.37 -13.05 -4.76
C PHE A 268 -6.00 -12.41 -6.09
N THR A 269 -5.45 -11.21 -6.06
CA THR A 269 -5.34 -10.34 -7.25
C THR A 269 -4.05 -10.55 -8.03
N LYS A 270 -3.02 -11.11 -7.35
CA LYS A 270 -1.74 -11.55 -7.93
C LYS A 270 -0.91 -10.42 -8.55
N GLY A 271 -1.21 -9.21 -8.09
CA GLY A 271 -0.50 -7.95 -8.26
C GLY A 271 -1.29 -6.84 -7.55
N PRO A 272 -0.63 -5.85 -6.95
CA PRO A 272 -1.33 -4.69 -6.41
C PRO A 272 -1.98 -3.91 -7.55
N SER A 273 -3.03 -3.16 -7.26
CA SER A 273 -3.56 -2.18 -8.23
C SER A 273 -3.39 -0.73 -7.78
N GLU A 274 -3.19 -0.55 -6.47
CA GLU A 274 -2.98 0.71 -5.76
C GLU A 274 -1.85 0.56 -4.74
N TYR A 275 -1.48 1.66 -4.08
CA TYR A 275 -0.47 1.72 -3.01
C TYR A 275 0.84 0.97 -3.32
N ILE A 276 1.30 1.00 -4.57
CA ILE A 276 2.36 0.12 -5.05
C ILE A 276 3.69 0.38 -4.32
N ALA A 277 3.95 1.64 -3.94
CA ALA A 277 5.14 2.03 -3.21
C ALA A 277 5.14 1.38 -1.81
N GLN A 278 4.01 1.45 -1.12
CA GLN A 278 3.77 0.87 0.19
C GLN A 278 3.80 -0.66 0.13
N THR A 279 3.20 -1.24 -0.91
CA THR A 279 3.22 -2.68 -1.16
C THR A 279 4.66 -3.18 -1.32
N ALA A 280 5.50 -2.46 -2.10
CA ALA A 280 6.90 -2.80 -2.28
C ALA A 280 7.70 -2.64 -0.98
N PHE A 281 7.38 -1.63 -0.16
CA PHE A 281 7.99 -1.46 1.16
C PHE A 281 7.62 -2.62 2.11
N ALA A 282 6.33 -2.98 2.18
CA ALA A 282 5.84 -4.12 2.94
C ALA A 282 6.49 -5.44 2.49
N ALA A 283 6.66 -5.64 1.18
CA ALA A 283 7.40 -6.78 0.64
C ALA A 283 8.88 -6.77 1.05
N GLY A 284 9.50 -5.60 1.15
CA GLY A 284 10.85 -5.43 1.69
C GLY A 284 10.95 -5.82 3.16
N LEU A 285 9.99 -5.39 3.98
CA LEU A 285 9.91 -5.81 5.38
C LEU A 285 9.75 -7.33 5.50
N GLU A 286 8.85 -7.93 4.71
CA GLU A 286 8.69 -9.38 4.69
C GLU A 286 9.96 -10.11 4.26
N TYR A 287 10.66 -9.59 3.25
CA TYR A 287 11.92 -10.18 2.80
C TYR A 287 12.97 -10.21 3.92
N ILE A 288 13.06 -9.13 4.71
CA ILE A 288 14.04 -8.99 5.79
C ILE A 288 13.64 -9.82 7.02
N LEU A 289 12.37 -9.78 7.42
CA LEU A 289 11.88 -10.42 8.65
C LEU A 289 11.54 -11.90 8.45
N GLY A 290 11.27 -12.31 7.20
CA GLY A 290 10.63 -13.58 6.86
C GLY A 290 9.11 -13.51 7.01
N SER A 291 8.40 -14.37 6.27
CA SER A 291 6.93 -14.37 6.21
C SER A 291 6.26 -14.56 7.57
N ASP A 292 6.81 -15.40 8.46
CA ASP A 292 6.21 -15.67 9.77
C ASP A 292 6.23 -14.42 10.67
N GLN A 293 7.38 -13.74 10.76
CA GLN A 293 7.50 -12.52 11.58
C GLN A 293 6.73 -11.35 10.97
N PHE A 294 6.70 -11.25 9.64
CA PHE A 294 5.90 -10.23 8.97
C PHE A 294 4.40 -10.46 9.19
N ALA A 295 3.92 -11.71 9.11
CA ALA A 295 2.54 -12.05 9.41
C ALA A 295 2.17 -11.69 10.86
N GLN A 296 3.07 -11.93 11.82
CA GLN A 296 2.88 -11.52 13.22
C GLN A 296 2.86 -9.99 13.38
N LEU A 297 3.60 -9.25 12.57
CA LEU A 297 3.59 -7.78 12.60
C LEU A 297 2.30 -7.22 11.99
N TYR A 298 1.94 -7.72 10.80
CA TYR A 298 0.77 -7.28 10.06
C TYR A 298 -0.51 -7.64 10.81
N PHE A 299 -0.87 -8.93 10.89
CA PHE A 299 -2.10 -9.46 11.49
C PHE A 299 -2.16 -9.38 13.03
N SER A 300 -1.63 -8.32 13.64
CA SER A 300 -1.55 -8.19 15.11
C SER A 300 -2.67 -7.38 15.74
N GLY A 301 -3.48 -6.67 14.94
CA GLY A 301 -4.37 -5.61 15.41
C GLY A 301 -3.64 -4.38 15.98
N SER A 302 -2.30 -4.41 16.07
CA SER A 302 -1.43 -3.39 16.68
C SER A 302 -0.18 -3.14 15.82
N SER A 303 -0.32 -3.22 14.51
CA SER A 303 0.79 -3.29 13.55
C SER A 303 1.73 -2.08 13.65
N ASP A 304 1.18 -0.88 13.84
CA ASP A 304 1.94 0.36 14.07
C ASP A 304 2.82 0.31 15.33
N TRP A 305 2.29 -0.25 16.42
CA TRP A 305 3.05 -0.42 17.66
C TRP A 305 4.19 -1.43 17.48
N LEU A 306 3.90 -2.58 16.88
CA LEU A 306 4.92 -3.59 16.64
C LEU A 306 6.01 -3.09 15.69
N PHE A 307 5.64 -2.28 14.70
CA PHE A 307 6.59 -1.64 13.81
C PHE A 307 7.44 -0.58 14.54
N LEU A 308 6.85 0.27 15.39
CA LEU A 308 7.59 1.19 16.24
C LEU A 308 8.57 0.45 17.16
N LYS A 309 8.12 -0.65 17.79
CA LYS A 309 8.97 -1.49 18.62
C LYS A 309 10.13 -2.09 17.84
N LEU A 310 9.88 -2.57 16.61
CA LEU A 310 10.93 -3.04 15.71
C LEU A 310 11.99 -1.95 15.47
N LEU A 311 11.58 -0.71 15.20
CA LEU A 311 12.50 0.41 14.99
C LEU A 311 13.32 0.75 16.24
N LEU A 312 12.69 0.74 17.43
CA LEU A 312 13.37 0.98 18.71
C LEU A 312 14.37 -0.13 19.04
N ASP A 313 13.98 -1.40 18.86
CA ASP A 313 14.84 -2.57 19.07
C ASP A 313 16.02 -2.59 18.09
N SER A 314 15.87 -1.93 16.94
CA SER A 314 16.91 -1.63 15.95
C SER A 314 17.87 -0.50 16.35
N GLY A 315 17.74 0.04 17.56
CA GLY A 315 18.66 1.03 18.14
C GLY A 315 18.35 2.48 17.80
N ASN A 316 17.21 2.75 17.17
CA ASN A 316 16.73 4.12 16.98
C ASN A 316 16.24 4.70 18.30
N ASP A 317 16.47 5.99 18.50
CA ASP A 317 15.77 6.72 19.56
C ASP A 317 14.35 7.10 19.12
N TYR A 318 13.54 7.52 20.09
CA TYR A 318 12.13 7.80 19.85
C TYR A 318 11.89 8.93 18.84
N ASP A 319 12.64 10.03 18.92
CA ASP A 319 12.46 11.16 17.99
C ASP A 319 12.83 10.72 16.56
N SER A 320 13.82 9.82 16.38
CA SER A 320 14.14 9.22 15.09
C SER A 320 13.01 8.31 14.58
N CYS A 321 12.41 7.49 15.45
CA CYS A 321 11.26 6.67 15.08
C CYS A 321 10.05 7.52 14.64
N LEU A 322 9.74 8.62 15.33
CA LEU A 322 8.65 9.50 14.92
C LEU A 322 8.92 10.16 13.56
N ASN A 323 10.16 10.57 13.30
CA ASN A 323 10.56 11.11 12.00
C ASN A 323 10.39 10.06 10.88
N ILE A 324 10.76 8.80 11.16
CA ILE A 324 10.52 7.69 10.24
C ILE A 324 9.02 7.52 9.94
N LEU A 325 8.18 7.42 10.97
CA LEU A 325 6.73 7.22 10.81
C LEU A 325 6.06 8.42 10.12
N ALA A 326 6.53 9.64 10.38
CA ALA A 326 6.10 10.84 9.65
C ALA A 326 6.47 10.75 8.15
N SER A 327 7.71 10.41 7.81
CA SER A 327 8.13 10.23 6.41
C SER A 327 7.34 9.14 5.69
N LEU A 328 7.04 8.02 6.36
CA LEU A 328 6.23 6.95 5.78
C LEU A 328 4.78 7.36 5.51
N ARG A 329 4.21 8.28 6.31
CA ARG A 329 2.90 8.88 6.00
C ARG A 329 2.94 9.72 4.73
N HIS A 330 4.01 10.48 4.49
CA HIS A 330 4.18 11.24 3.24
C HIS A 330 4.43 10.34 2.03
N PHE A 331 5.07 9.18 2.24
CA PHE A 331 5.29 8.16 1.22
C PHE A 331 3.98 7.65 0.60
N THR A 332 2.84 7.81 1.29
CA THR A 332 1.53 7.45 0.73
C THR A 332 1.09 8.28 -0.47
N ASN A 333 1.69 9.46 -0.65
CA ASN A 333 1.41 10.34 -1.77
C ASN A 333 2.70 10.57 -2.58
N PRO A 334 2.85 9.92 -3.75
CA PRO A 334 4.05 10.05 -4.59
C PRO A 334 4.38 11.49 -5.01
N LEU A 335 3.40 12.41 -5.02
CA LEU A 335 3.62 13.83 -5.32
C LEU A 335 4.20 14.62 -4.14
N LYS A 336 3.92 14.18 -2.91
CA LYS A 336 4.54 14.71 -1.68
C LYS A 336 5.86 14.02 -1.38
N TYR A 337 6.04 12.80 -1.88
CA TYR A 337 7.30 12.07 -1.86
C TYR A 337 8.32 12.70 -2.82
N ALA A 338 8.90 13.81 -2.36
CA ALA A 338 9.99 14.58 -2.96
C ALA A 338 10.13 15.92 -2.22
N GLU A 339 9.28 16.23 -1.24
CA GLU A 339 9.41 17.47 -0.48
C GLU A 339 10.74 17.48 0.30
N PRO A 340 11.52 18.58 0.23
CA PRO A 340 12.84 18.67 0.84
C PRO A 340 12.87 18.46 2.36
N ASP A 341 11.70 18.59 2.99
CA ASP A 341 11.53 18.61 4.45
C ASP A 341 11.25 17.20 5.03
N ASP A 342 11.12 16.16 4.18
CA ASP A 342 11.01 14.78 4.63
C ASP A 342 12.31 14.32 5.32
N PRO A 343 12.27 13.92 6.61
CA PRO A 343 13.49 13.64 7.36
C PRO A 343 14.20 12.34 6.96
N VAL A 344 13.49 11.32 6.45
CA VAL A 344 14.06 9.99 6.20
C VAL A 344 13.57 9.38 4.88
N ALA A 345 14.44 8.74 4.12
CA ALA A 345 14.07 7.98 2.92
C ALA A 345 13.58 6.57 3.30
N PRO A 346 12.45 6.04 2.77
CA PRO A 346 12.00 4.67 3.00
C PRO A 346 13.06 3.61 2.74
N GLU A 347 13.92 3.84 1.75
CA GLU A 347 15.03 2.95 1.42
C GLU A 347 16.05 2.85 2.58
N ASP A 348 16.28 3.94 3.31
CA ASP A 348 17.19 3.93 4.47
C ASP A 348 16.67 2.98 5.55
N ILE A 349 15.37 2.95 5.78
CA ILE A 349 14.73 2.09 6.79
C ILE A 349 14.93 0.62 6.45
N LEU A 350 14.65 0.25 5.19
CA LEU A 350 14.80 -1.14 4.74
C LEU A 350 16.28 -1.57 4.75
N ILE A 351 17.19 -0.72 4.30
CA ILE A 351 18.62 -1.04 4.29
C ILE A 351 19.15 -1.17 5.72
N ASP A 352 18.81 -0.26 6.63
CA ASP A 352 19.24 -0.33 8.02
C ASP A 352 18.72 -1.61 8.71
N LEU A 353 17.46 -1.98 8.46
CA LEU A 353 16.89 -3.24 8.96
C LEU A 353 17.59 -4.45 8.35
N TYR A 354 17.89 -4.42 7.04
CA TYR A 354 18.63 -5.50 6.36
C TYR A 354 19.99 -5.71 7.02
N GLU A 355 20.80 -4.65 7.14
CA GLU A 355 22.16 -4.73 7.70
C GLU A 355 22.18 -5.24 9.15
N GLN A 356 21.08 -5.09 9.88
CA GLN A 356 20.94 -5.56 11.25
C GLN A 356 20.43 -7.00 11.38
N LYS A 357 19.55 -7.43 10.47
CA LYS A 357 18.80 -8.69 10.59
C LYS A 357 19.37 -9.82 9.73
N LEU A 358 20.03 -9.48 8.62
CA LEU A 358 20.53 -10.45 7.66
C LEU A 358 22.06 -10.43 7.61
N ASP A 359 22.63 -11.61 7.45
CA ASP A 359 24.06 -11.77 7.19
C ASP A 359 24.32 -11.52 5.70
N GLY A 360 25.20 -10.56 5.39
CA GLY A 360 25.64 -10.30 4.02
C GLY A 360 25.61 -8.83 3.64
N SER A 361 26.01 -8.55 2.40
CA SER A 361 25.97 -7.20 1.85
C SER A 361 24.70 -7.02 1.05
N TRP A 362 23.84 -6.08 1.47
CA TRP A 362 22.62 -5.75 0.72
C TRP A 362 22.90 -5.31 -0.72
N THR A 363 24.08 -4.75 -0.98
CA THR A 363 24.53 -4.35 -2.34
C THR A 363 24.90 -5.53 -3.25
N GLU A 364 24.98 -6.74 -2.71
CA GLU A 364 25.25 -7.97 -3.46
C GLU A 364 24.00 -8.88 -3.57
N ASP A 365 22.92 -8.53 -2.85
CA ASP A 365 21.66 -9.28 -2.85
C ASP A 365 20.73 -8.80 -3.97
N ASN A 366 20.82 -9.44 -5.14
CA ASN A 366 20.04 -9.03 -6.32
C ASN A 366 18.52 -9.11 -6.13
N ALA A 367 18.02 -9.93 -5.20
CA ALA A 367 16.60 -10.01 -4.90
C ALA A 367 16.16 -8.79 -4.06
N PHE A 368 16.91 -8.46 -3.02
CA PHE A 368 16.65 -7.27 -2.22
C PHE A 368 16.83 -5.97 -3.03
N LEU A 369 17.87 -5.91 -3.88
CA LEU A 369 18.09 -4.80 -4.78
C LEU A 369 16.92 -4.61 -5.76
N TYR A 370 16.26 -5.68 -6.19
CA TYR A 370 15.05 -5.56 -7.01
C TYR A 370 13.89 -4.90 -6.25
N ILE A 371 13.72 -5.19 -4.97
CA ILE A 371 12.71 -4.54 -4.12
C ILE A 371 12.98 -3.04 -4.01
N LEU A 372 14.21 -2.67 -3.64
CA LEU A 372 14.63 -1.25 -3.58
C LEU A 372 14.45 -0.56 -4.92
N LYS A 373 14.74 -1.25 -6.03
CA LYS A 373 14.55 -0.72 -7.38
C LYS A 373 13.10 -0.34 -7.66
N VAL A 374 12.13 -1.15 -7.21
CA VAL A 374 10.69 -0.85 -7.38
C VAL A 374 10.30 0.39 -6.58
N ILE A 375 10.74 0.50 -5.33
CA ILE A 375 10.52 1.68 -4.47
C ILE A 375 11.09 2.95 -5.12
N ASN A 376 12.36 2.90 -5.56
CA ASN A 376 13.03 4.00 -6.25
C ASN A 376 12.26 4.45 -7.51
N GLY A 377 11.69 3.50 -8.25
CA GLY A 377 10.98 3.78 -9.49
C GLY A 377 9.63 4.49 -9.31
N ILE A 378 8.96 4.29 -8.17
CA ILE A 378 7.64 4.87 -7.87
C ILE A 378 7.81 6.26 -7.25
N GLY A 379 8.82 6.41 -6.40
CA GLY A 379 9.13 7.65 -5.71
C GLY A 379 9.95 8.68 -6.51
N GLY A 380 10.20 8.42 -7.79
CA GLY A 380 10.97 9.30 -8.66
C GLY A 380 12.41 9.51 -8.18
N ASN A 381 12.73 10.73 -7.73
CA ASN A 381 14.07 11.09 -7.25
C ASN A 381 14.18 11.11 -5.71
N GLY A 382 13.16 10.64 -4.98
CA GLY A 382 13.15 10.65 -3.51
C GLY A 382 14.31 9.87 -2.88
N TRP A 383 14.77 8.78 -3.50
CA TRP A 383 15.95 8.05 -3.05
C TRP A 383 17.24 8.92 -3.01
N ARG A 384 17.30 10.08 -3.68
CA ARG A 384 18.48 10.96 -3.65
C ARG A 384 18.74 11.58 -2.28
N ARG A 385 17.73 11.64 -1.40
CA ARG A 385 17.90 12.08 -0.01
C ARG A 385 18.39 10.95 0.91
N SER A 386 18.37 9.70 0.45
CA SER A 386 18.90 8.55 1.19
C SER A 386 20.37 8.78 1.54
N LYS A 387 20.77 8.37 2.75
CA LYS A 387 22.20 8.31 3.11
C LYS A 387 22.97 7.28 2.28
N TYR A 388 22.26 6.36 1.61
CA TYR A 388 22.78 5.38 0.66
C TYR A 388 22.66 5.80 -0.81
N ALA A 389 22.32 7.07 -1.10
CA ALA A 389 22.03 7.54 -2.46
C ALA A 389 23.08 7.14 -3.51
N SER A 390 24.38 7.19 -3.19
CA SER A 390 25.44 6.78 -4.13
C SER A 390 25.39 5.30 -4.52
N ALA A 391 24.94 4.42 -3.61
CA ALA A 391 24.77 3.00 -3.87
C ALA A 391 23.41 2.68 -4.52
N LEU A 392 22.39 3.51 -4.26
CA LEU A 392 21.08 3.41 -4.91
C LEU A 392 21.07 3.94 -6.34
N GLU A 393 21.91 4.92 -6.67
CA GLU A 393 22.04 5.51 -8.01
C GLU A 393 22.06 4.45 -9.13
N PRO A 394 22.96 3.46 -9.12
CA PRO A 394 23.02 2.46 -10.20
C PRO A 394 21.78 1.54 -10.25
N ILE A 395 20.93 1.55 -9.22
CA ILE A 395 19.80 0.64 -8.97
C ILE A 395 18.48 1.43 -9.09
N GLU A 396 18.39 2.21 -10.16
CA GLU A 396 17.22 3.00 -10.50
C GLU A 396 16.53 2.43 -11.75
N PHE A 397 15.20 2.46 -11.78
CA PHE A 397 14.48 2.49 -13.05
C PHE A 397 14.62 3.89 -13.68
N ARG A 398 15.80 4.21 -14.22
CA ARG A 398 16.12 5.53 -14.79
C ARG A 398 15.33 5.88 -16.04
N THR A 399 14.81 4.89 -16.78
CA THR A 399 14.09 5.13 -18.05
C THR A 399 13.09 4.03 -18.37
N PRO A 400 12.03 4.31 -19.16
CA PRO A 400 11.19 3.30 -19.77
C PRO A 400 11.99 2.19 -20.48
N ALA A 401 13.17 2.49 -21.02
CA ALA A 401 14.03 1.52 -21.70
C ALA A 401 14.62 0.44 -20.76
N GLN A 402 14.88 0.74 -19.49
CA GLN A 402 15.36 -0.26 -18.52
C GLN A 402 14.24 -1.17 -18.02
N TYR A 403 13.03 -0.63 -17.89
CA TYR A 403 11.80 -1.44 -17.72
C TYR A 403 11.63 -2.35 -18.92
N THR A 404 11.72 -1.79 -20.14
CA THR A 404 11.61 -2.55 -21.39
C THR A 404 12.68 -3.63 -21.49
N LEU A 405 13.92 -3.43 -21.03
CA LEU A 405 14.96 -4.46 -21.11
C LEU A 405 14.68 -5.66 -20.18
N PHE A 406 14.32 -5.40 -18.93
CA PHE A 406 13.94 -6.46 -17.99
C PHE A 406 12.67 -7.17 -18.47
N GLU A 407 11.69 -6.40 -18.95
CA GLU A 407 10.48 -6.91 -19.59
C GLU A 407 10.82 -7.76 -20.82
N GLU A 408 11.68 -7.32 -21.73
CA GLU A 408 12.09 -8.06 -22.93
C GLU A 408 12.79 -9.37 -22.55
N GLN A 409 13.62 -9.36 -21.50
CA GLN A 409 14.26 -10.57 -20.98
C GLN A 409 13.23 -11.55 -20.44
N LEU A 410 12.24 -11.09 -19.69
CA LEU A 410 11.14 -11.93 -19.21
C LEU A 410 10.26 -12.39 -20.39
N LYS A 411 9.82 -11.49 -21.26
CA LYS A 411 9.00 -11.77 -22.46
C LYS A 411 9.64 -12.77 -23.40
N ALA A 412 10.96 -12.72 -23.57
CA ALA A 412 11.72 -13.66 -24.39
C ALA A 412 11.68 -15.08 -23.80
N GLN A 413 11.54 -15.21 -22.49
CA GLN A 413 11.46 -16.49 -21.79
C GLN A 413 10.00 -16.98 -21.69
N ILE A 414 9.06 -16.05 -21.58
CA ILE A 414 7.64 -16.31 -21.32
C ILE A 414 6.78 -15.31 -22.10
N SER A 415 6.06 -15.79 -23.12
CA SER A 415 5.32 -14.93 -24.07
C SER A 415 4.06 -14.31 -23.45
N PHE A 416 4.22 -13.16 -22.80
CA PHE A 416 3.16 -12.28 -22.32
C PHE A 416 3.46 -10.81 -22.63
N ASP A 417 2.47 -9.94 -22.43
CA ASP A 417 2.59 -8.49 -22.41
C ASP A 417 2.22 -8.00 -21.01
N PHE A 418 3.22 -7.60 -20.22
CA PHE A 418 2.98 -6.90 -18.96
C PHE A 418 2.33 -5.54 -19.23
N ASP A 419 1.38 -5.14 -18.39
CA ASP A 419 0.80 -3.80 -18.44
C ASP A 419 1.43 -2.87 -17.41
N TRP A 420 2.74 -2.63 -17.57
CA TRP A 420 3.54 -1.82 -16.64
C TRP A 420 3.12 -0.35 -16.60
N LYS A 421 2.39 0.12 -17.62
CA LYS A 421 1.87 1.49 -17.70
C LYS A 421 0.71 1.71 -16.73
N LEU A 422 0.01 0.63 -16.34
CA LEU A 422 -1.03 0.66 -15.33
C LEU A 422 -0.46 0.33 -13.94
N THR A 423 0.43 -0.66 -13.84
CA THR A 423 1.00 -1.09 -12.55
C THR A 423 2.42 -1.68 -12.74
N PRO A 424 3.47 -1.14 -12.11
CA PRO A 424 4.80 -1.75 -12.18
C PRO A 424 4.79 -3.13 -11.49
N PRO A 425 5.61 -4.09 -11.96
CA PRO A 425 5.66 -5.41 -11.36
C PRO A 425 6.09 -5.35 -9.89
N CYS A 426 5.30 -5.97 -9.02
CA CYS A 426 5.47 -5.84 -7.58
C CYS A 426 6.11 -7.12 -7.00
N PRO A 427 7.14 -6.97 -6.14
CA PRO A 427 7.72 -8.09 -5.43
C PRO A 427 6.81 -8.58 -4.29
N PHE A 428 6.78 -9.88 -4.04
CA PHE A 428 6.21 -10.45 -2.80
C PHE A 428 6.80 -11.83 -2.51
N MET A 429 6.83 -12.23 -1.23
CA MET A 429 7.29 -13.56 -0.85
C MET A 429 6.17 -14.59 -0.96
N MET A 430 6.50 -15.78 -1.42
CA MET A 430 5.61 -16.94 -1.39
C MET A 430 6.47 -18.21 -1.27
N ASN A 431 6.12 -19.10 -0.34
CA ASN A 431 6.86 -20.36 -0.11
C ASN A 431 8.38 -20.15 0.07
N GLY A 432 8.78 -19.08 0.78
CA GLY A 432 10.18 -18.75 1.06
C GLY A 432 11.00 -18.26 -0.14
N ALA A 433 10.35 -17.87 -1.25
CA ALA A 433 11.02 -17.28 -2.40
C ALA A 433 10.35 -15.97 -2.83
N LEU A 434 11.13 -15.07 -3.42
CA LEU A 434 10.64 -13.83 -3.99
C LEU A 434 10.00 -14.08 -5.37
N TYR A 435 8.78 -13.60 -5.53
CA TYR A 435 8.03 -13.62 -6.77
C TYR A 435 7.72 -12.20 -7.23
N ILE A 436 7.41 -12.08 -8.51
CA ILE A 436 6.95 -10.84 -9.14
C ILE A 436 5.52 -11.05 -9.62
N GLY A 437 4.59 -10.27 -9.11
CA GLY A 437 3.22 -10.19 -9.59
C GLY A 437 2.99 -8.98 -10.48
N ALA A 438 2.23 -9.15 -11.55
CA ALA A 438 1.80 -8.03 -12.37
C ALA A 438 0.56 -8.36 -13.20
N PRO A 439 -0.27 -7.35 -13.51
CA PRO A 439 -1.23 -7.42 -14.61
C PRO A 439 -0.51 -7.73 -15.92
N ALA A 440 -1.05 -8.68 -16.66
CA ALA A 440 -0.48 -9.12 -17.92
C ALA A 440 -1.55 -9.58 -18.89
N SER A 441 -1.15 -9.69 -20.14
CA SER A 441 -2.02 -10.16 -21.21
C SER A 441 -1.26 -11.09 -22.15
N TRP A 442 -1.94 -12.08 -22.71
CA TRP A 442 -1.31 -13.07 -23.58
C TRP A 442 -2.26 -13.52 -24.69
N ALA A 443 -1.68 -14.09 -25.74
CA ALA A 443 -2.46 -14.71 -26.82
C ALA A 443 -3.08 -16.02 -26.32
N ASP A 444 -4.39 -16.13 -26.44
CA ASP A 444 -5.11 -17.39 -26.34
C ASP A 444 -5.11 -18.06 -27.72
N ALA A 445 -4.26 -19.08 -27.85
CA ALA A 445 -4.09 -19.85 -29.07
C ALA A 445 -5.36 -20.63 -29.45
N ALA A 446 -6.25 -20.95 -28.51
CA ALA A 446 -7.47 -21.69 -28.78
C ALA A 446 -8.56 -20.80 -29.40
N ASN A 447 -8.63 -19.54 -28.99
CA ASN A 447 -9.71 -18.63 -29.37
C ASN A 447 -9.26 -17.46 -30.27
N HIS A 448 -7.99 -17.39 -30.64
CA HIS A 448 -7.39 -16.30 -31.43
C HIS A 448 -7.68 -14.91 -30.86
N ARG A 449 -7.66 -14.78 -29.52
CA ARG A 449 -7.94 -13.53 -28.79
C ARG A 449 -6.81 -13.20 -27.83
N LYS A 450 -6.71 -11.93 -27.46
CA LYS A 450 -5.86 -11.48 -26.35
C LYS A 450 -6.68 -11.62 -25.07
N VAL A 451 -6.11 -12.30 -24.08
CA VAL A 451 -6.70 -12.46 -22.74
C VAL A 451 -5.88 -11.60 -21.79
N SER A 452 -6.56 -10.86 -20.92
CA SER A 452 -5.95 -10.09 -19.83
C SER A 452 -6.19 -10.81 -18.51
N GLY A 453 -5.24 -10.73 -17.60
CA GLY A 453 -5.27 -11.31 -16.26
C GLY A 453 -4.04 -10.88 -15.48
N ALA A 454 -3.56 -11.74 -14.59
CA ALA A 454 -2.32 -11.55 -13.85
C ALA A 454 -1.33 -12.67 -14.14
N VAL A 455 -0.04 -12.39 -13.91
CA VAL A 455 1.00 -13.41 -13.90
C VAL A 455 1.81 -13.31 -12.62
N ILE A 456 2.19 -14.46 -12.10
CA ILE A 456 3.15 -14.59 -11.02
C ILE A 456 4.39 -15.24 -11.59
N VAL A 457 5.55 -14.60 -11.42
CA VAL A 457 6.83 -15.05 -11.98
C VAL A 457 7.84 -15.25 -10.87
N ARG A 458 8.44 -16.44 -10.82
CA ARG A 458 9.61 -16.70 -10.00
C ARG A 458 10.86 -16.41 -10.83
N CYS A 459 11.68 -15.50 -10.36
CA CYS A 459 12.95 -15.15 -11.00
C CYS A 459 14.13 -15.69 -10.20
N ASN A 460 15.19 -16.08 -10.90
CA ASN A 460 16.53 -16.06 -10.36
C ASN A 460 17.10 -14.67 -10.66
N PHE A 461 17.26 -13.85 -9.62
CA PHE A 461 17.70 -12.46 -9.74
C PHE A 461 19.20 -12.33 -10.04
N ASP A 462 20.01 -13.35 -9.76
CA ASP A 462 21.44 -13.36 -10.11
C ASP A 462 21.65 -13.54 -11.62
N THR A 463 20.83 -14.39 -12.24
CA THR A 463 20.92 -14.69 -13.68
C THR A 463 19.89 -13.94 -14.52
N ASN A 464 18.95 -13.23 -13.89
CA ASN A 464 17.77 -12.62 -14.53
C ASN A 464 16.98 -13.61 -15.40
N THR A 465 16.84 -14.85 -14.90
CA THR A 465 16.10 -15.92 -15.62
C THR A 465 14.84 -16.32 -14.89
N VAL A 466 13.80 -16.65 -15.67
CA VAL A 466 12.54 -17.20 -15.17
C VAL A 466 12.78 -18.63 -14.72
N VAL A 467 12.46 -18.91 -13.46
CA VAL A 467 12.47 -20.27 -12.89
C VAL A 467 11.12 -20.95 -13.15
N SER A 468 10.02 -20.23 -12.90
CA SER A 468 8.66 -20.71 -13.09
C SER A 468 7.70 -19.53 -13.22
N PHE A 469 6.52 -19.76 -13.80
CA PHE A 469 5.47 -18.75 -13.85
C PHE A 469 4.08 -19.40 -13.87
N GLN A 470 3.08 -18.63 -13.45
CA GLN A 470 1.67 -18.99 -13.52
C GLN A 470 0.88 -17.86 -14.18
N ARG A 471 -0.08 -18.23 -15.03
CA ARG A 471 -1.08 -17.31 -15.60
C ARG A 471 -2.37 -17.45 -14.84
N ILE A 472 -2.97 -16.32 -14.52
CA ILE A 472 -4.14 -16.25 -13.65
C ILE A 472 -5.17 -15.41 -14.36
N LEU A 473 -6.32 -16.03 -14.63
CA LEU A 473 -7.43 -15.34 -15.25
C LEU A 473 -8.13 -14.47 -14.21
N PRO A 474 -8.73 -13.34 -14.59
CA PRO A 474 -9.62 -12.59 -13.70
C PRO A 474 -10.75 -13.50 -13.23
N ASP A 475 -11.13 -13.36 -11.96
CA ASP A 475 -12.31 -14.01 -11.37
C ASP A 475 -13.61 -13.62 -12.08
#